data_AF-A0A9X8CFB6-F1
#
_entry.id   AF-A0A9X8CFB6-F1
#
_cell.length_a   1.000
_cell.length_b   1.000
_cell.length_c   1.000
_cell.angle_alpha   90.00
_cell.angle_beta   90.00
_cell.angle_gamma   90.00
#
_symmetry.space_group_name_H-M   'P 1'
#
loop_
_entity.id
_entity.type
_entity.pdbx_description
1 polymer ?
#
loop_
_entity_poly.entity_id
_entity_poly.type
_entity_poly.pdbx_seq_one_letter_code
_entity_poly.pdbx_strand_id
1 'polypeptide(L)'
;MAKILITSRSFSVKKITQLITFHYKGYQEVVLDCFPQAVIKKIVKNQYTIFEIRAFNNGMILWVLSQGFLVEIISPTSFKKKIIDELKQM
;
A
#
# COMPACT_ATOMS: atom_id res chain seq x y z
N MET A 1 -1.79 1.31 51.33
CA MET A 1 -1.74 0.28 50.26
C MET A 1 -2.53 0.79 49.06
N ALA A 2 -1.87 1.42 48.09
CA ALA A 2 -2.53 2.04 46.94
C ALA A 2 -2.75 1.01 45.82
N LYS A 3 -4.01 0.76 45.44
CA LYS A 3 -4.36 -0.03 44.24
C LYS A 3 -4.33 0.90 43.03
N ILE A 4 -3.32 0.75 42.18
CA ILE A 4 -3.30 1.36 40.85
C ILE A 4 -4.25 0.55 39.96
N LEU A 5 -5.41 1.12 39.65
CA LEU A 5 -6.33 0.61 38.63
C LEU A 5 -5.77 1.00 37.26
N ILE A 6 -5.07 0.08 36.61
CA ILE A 6 -4.72 0.23 35.18
C ILE A 6 -5.98 -0.11 34.40
N THR A 7 -6.80 0.89 34.09
CA THR A 7 -7.89 0.73 33.11
C THR A 7 -7.24 0.42 31.77
N SER A 8 -7.41 -0.82 31.29
CA SER A 8 -6.99 -1.26 29.96
C SER A 8 -7.74 -0.45 28.89
N ARG A 9 -7.20 0.70 28.52
CA ARG A 9 -7.71 1.52 27.42
C ARG A 9 -7.36 0.77 26.14
N SER A 10 -8.29 -0.04 25.66
CA SER A 10 -8.16 -0.72 24.37
C SER A 10 -8.10 0.36 23.28
N PHE A 11 -6.88 0.72 22.87
CA PHE A 11 -6.65 1.72 21.84
C PHE A 11 -6.92 1.05 20.49
N SER A 12 -8.17 1.09 20.04
CA SER A 12 -8.53 0.70 18.68
C SER A 12 -7.95 1.74 17.72
N VAL A 13 -6.72 1.51 17.25
CA VAL A 13 -6.16 2.26 16.12
C VAL A 13 -7.08 2.02 14.95
N LYS A 14 -7.84 3.04 14.54
CA LYS A 14 -8.71 2.99 13.38
C LYS A 14 -7.84 2.65 12.17
N LYS A 15 -7.93 1.39 11.73
CA LYS A 15 -7.16 0.82 10.64
C LYS A 15 -7.68 1.41 9.32
N ILE A 16 -7.16 2.58 8.94
CA ILE A 16 -7.57 3.27 7.70
C ILE A 16 -6.97 2.50 6.52
N THR A 17 -7.80 1.71 5.86
CA THR A 17 -7.49 1.09 4.57
C THR A 17 -7.96 1.99 3.43
N GLN A 18 -7.18 2.07 2.35
CA GLN A 18 -7.51 2.85 1.17
C GLN A 18 -7.47 1.96 -0.08
N LEU A 19 -8.37 2.20 -1.03
CA LEU A 19 -8.34 1.55 -2.34
C LEU A 19 -7.28 2.25 -3.18
N ILE A 20 -6.34 1.48 -3.73
CA ILE A 20 -5.17 1.98 -4.47
C ILE A 20 -5.11 1.26 -5.80
N THR A 21 -4.96 2.03 -6.87
CA THR A 21 -4.74 1.51 -8.22
C THR A 21 -3.34 1.90 -8.69
N PHE A 22 -2.59 0.94 -9.21
CA PHE A 22 -1.24 1.15 -9.70
C PHE A 22 -0.94 0.20 -10.85
N HIS A 23 0.07 0.51 -11.63
CA HIS A 23 0.64 -0.42 -12.60
C HIS A 23 1.93 -1.01 -12.06
N TYR A 24 2.18 -2.25 -12.45
CA TYR A 24 3.39 -2.98 -12.12
C TYR A 24 4.02 -3.56 -13.37
N LYS A 25 5.32 -3.30 -13.57
CA LYS A 25 6.09 -3.75 -14.75
C LYS A 25 6.81 -5.08 -14.52
N GLY A 26 6.75 -5.66 -13.32
CA GLY A 26 7.35 -6.96 -13.00
C GLY A 26 6.38 -8.14 -13.15
N TYR A 27 6.80 -9.29 -12.62
CA TYR A 27 5.98 -10.50 -12.53
C TYR A 27 4.74 -10.25 -11.66
N GLN A 28 3.55 -10.51 -12.20
CA GLN A 28 2.29 -10.30 -11.48
C GLN A 28 2.23 -11.10 -10.16
N GLU A 29 2.90 -12.23 -10.13
CA GLU A 29 3.04 -13.14 -8.99
C GLU A 29 3.61 -12.41 -7.77
N VAL A 30 4.59 -11.51 -7.96
CA VAL A 30 5.16 -10.71 -6.87
C VAL A 30 4.11 -9.85 -6.18
N VAL A 31 3.18 -9.29 -6.94
CA VAL A 31 2.07 -8.50 -6.40
C VAL A 31 1.06 -9.40 -5.69
N LEU A 32 0.73 -10.56 -6.26
CA LEU A 32 -0.25 -11.49 -5.71
C LEU A 32 0.24 -12.17 -4.44
N ASP A 33 1.53 -12.48 -4.34
CA ASP A 33 2.17 -13.03 -3.14
C ASP A 33 2.14 -12.02 -1.98
N CYS A 34 2.39 -10.74 -2.28
CA CYS A 34 2.35 -9.66 -1.28
C CYS A 34 0.92 -9.23 -0.92
N PHE A 35 0.02 -9.25 -1.90
CA PHE A 35 -1.37 -8.80 -1.78
C PHE A 35 -2.32 -9.85 -2.36
N PRO A 36 -2.64 -10.92 -1.61
CA PRO A 36 -3.51 -11.99 -2.10
C PRO A 36 -4.93 -11.55 -2.47
N GLN A 37 -5.35 -10.38 -1.97
CA GLN A 37 -6.67 -9.77 -2.25
C GLN A 37 -6.63 -8.79 -3.43
N ALA A 38 -5.51 -8.72 -4.17
CA ALA A 38 -5.37 -7.83 -5.29
C ALA A 38 -6.24 -8.25 -6.47
N VAL A 39 -6.87 -7.26 -7.11
CA VAL A 39 -7.69 -7.46 -8.31
C VAL A 39 -6.91 -6.98 -9.52
N ILE A 40 -6.66 -7.86 -10.48
CA ILE A 40 -6.11 -7.49 -11.78
C ILE A 40 -7.21 -6.79 -12.59
N LYS A 41 -7.01 -5.51 -12.91
CA LYS A 41 -7.95 -4.72 -13.73
C LYS A 41 -7.63 -4.81 -15.22
N LYS A 42 -6.35 -4.91 -15.58
CA LYS A 42 -5.90 -4.97 -16.97
C LYS A 42 -4.51 -5.60 -17.06
N ILE A 43 -4.30 -6.44 -18.07
CA ILE A 43 -2.98 -6.96 -18.44
C ILE A 43 -2.59 -6.34 -19.78
N VAL A 44 -1.46 -5.66 -19.84
CA VAL A 44 -0.85 -5.18 -21.08
C VAL A 44 0.36 -6.06 -21.38
N LYS A 45 0.18 -6.96 -22.35
CA LYS A 45 1.17 -8.00 -22.68
C LYS A 45 2.57 -7.40 -22.88
N ASN A 46 3.55 -7.98 -22.20
CA ASN A 46 4.97 -7.59 -22.22
C ASN A 46 5.26 -6.14 -21.77
N GLN A 47 4.33 -5.48 -21.06
CA GLN A 47 4.54 -4.11 -20.59
C GLN A 47 4.27 -3.94 -19.10
N TYR A 48 3.01 -4.12 -18.67
CA TYR A 48 2.62 -3.94 -17.27
C TYR A 48 1.24 -4.55 -17.00
N THR A 49 0.94 -4.74 -15.72
CA THR A 49 -0.37 -5.15 -15.21
C THR A 49 -0.91 -4.07 -14.28
N ILE A 50 -2.18 -3.71 -14.43
CA ILE A 50 -2.87 -2.77 -13.54
C ILE A 50 -3.57 -3.57 -12.44
N PHE A 51 -3.25 -3.22 -11.20
CA PHE A 51 -3.84 -3.81 -10.01
C PHE A 51 -4.68 -2.78 -9.25
N GLU A 52 -5.71 -3.27 -8.59
CA GLU A 52 -6.47 -2.54 -7.57
C GLU A 52 -6.43 -3.33 -6.26
N ILE A 53 -6.02 -2.68 -5.18
CA ILE A 53 -5.89 -3.31 -3.86
C ILE A 53 -6.51 -2.43 -2.78
N ARG A 54 -7.02 -3.04 -1.71
CA ARG A 54 -7.35 -2.34 -0.46
C ARG A 54 -6.22 -2.57 0.54
N ALA A 55 -5.42 -1.55 0.83
CA ALA A 55 -4.22 -1.68 1.65
C ALA A 55 -4.13 -0.64 2.76
N PHE A 56 -3.31 -0.92 3.77
CA PHE A 56 -2.91 0.04 4.79
C PHE A 56 -1.89 1.02 4.22
N ASN A 57 -2.11 2.31 4.45
CA ASN A 57 -1.27 3.36 3.85
C ASN A 57 0.22 3.16 4.12
N ASN A 58 0.62 2.96 5.39
CA ASN A 58 2.05 2.88 5.73
C ASN A 58 2.75 1.65 5.13
N GLY A 59 2.11 0.47 5.20
CA GLY A 59 2.67 -0.75 4.62
C GLY A 59 2.79 -0.67 3.10
N MET A 60 1.77 -0.10 2.45
CA MET A 60 1.80 0.10 1.01
C MET A 60 2.87 1.11 0.59
N ILE A 61 3.10 2.18 1.35
CA ILE A 61 4.16 3.15 1.06
C ILE A 61 5.52 2.45 1.02
N LEU A 62 5.86 1.70 2.07
CA LEU A 62 7.13 0.97 2.16
C LEU A 62 7.28 -0.04 1.02
N TRP A 63 6.21 -0.79 0.73
CA TRP A 63 6.24 -1.74 -0.38
C TRP A 63 6.50 -1.04 -1.71
N VAL A 64 5.77 0.04 -2.03
CA VAL A 64 5.96 0.80 -3.28
C VAL A 64 7.40 1.31 -3.41
N LEU A 65 7.97 1.89 -2.35
CA LEU A 65 9.34 2.39 -2.34
C LEU A 65 10.35 1.25 -2.58
N SER A 66 10.13 0.07 -2.00
CA SER A 66 10.99 -1.11 -2.21
C SER A 66 11.00 -1.63 -3.65
N GLN A 67 9.92 -1.39 -4.42
CA GLN A 67 9.83 -1.82 -5.82
C GLN A 67 10.47 -0.82 -6.79
N GLY A 68 10.70 0.43 -6.35
CA GLY A 68 11.26 1.49 -7.18
C GLY A 68 10.46 1.73 -8.46
N PHE A 69 11.15 1.79 -9.60
CA PHE A 69 10.56 2.15 -10.90
C PHE A 69 9.54 1.14 -11.47
N LEU A 70 9.45 -0.05 -10.87
CA LEU A 70 8.53 -1.10 -11.32
C LEU A 70 7.07 -0.78 -10.98
N VAL A 71 6.82 0.06 -9.97
CA VAL A 71 5.49 0.49 -9.56
C VAL A 71 5.30 1.96 -9.89
N GLU A 72 4.15 2.32 -10.47
CA GLU A 72 3.69 3.71 -10.42
C GLU A 72 2.19 3.78 -10.06
N ILE A 73 1.87 4.77 -9.21
CA ILE A 73 0.54 4.95 -8.64
C ILE A 73 -0.34 5.70 -9.64
N ILE A 74 -1.50 5.13 -9.94
CA ILE A 74 -2.55 5.72 -10.78
C ILE A 74 -3.54 6.48 -9.89
N SER A 75 -4.03 5.83 -8.82
CA SER A 75 -4.99 6.42 -7.90
C SER A 75 -4.79 5.85 -6.49
N PRO A 76 -5.17 6.59 -5.44
CA PRO A 76 -5.63 7.98 -5.46
C PRO A 76 -4.46 8.96 -5.49
N THR A 77 -4.69 10.17 -6.00
CA THR A 77 -3.66 11.23 -6.10
C THR A 77 -3.06 11.60 -4.75
N SER A 78 -3.84 11.52 -3.67
CA SER A 78 -3.34 11.76 -2.31
C SER A 78 -2.30 10.72 -1.89
N PHE A 79 -2.44 9.47 -2.32
CA PHE A 79 -1.44 8.43 -2.07
C PHE A 79 -0.20 8.63 -2.94
N LYS A 80 -0.38 8.98 -4.22
CA LYS A 80 0.73 9.33 -5.12
C LYS A 80 1.58 10.47 -4.55
N LYS A 81 0.93 11.52 -4.01
CA LYS A 81 1.61 12.63 -3.36
C LYS A 81 2.46 12.17 -2.17
N LYS A 82 1.94 11.28 -1.32
CA LYS A 82 2.72 10.74 -0.19
C LYS A 82 3.99 10.03 -0.65
N ILE A 83 3.91 9.17 -1.68
CA ILE A 83 5.10 8.49 -2.22
C ILE A 83 6.14 9.51 -2.71
N ILE A 84 5.71 10.56 -3.41
CA ILE A 84 6.61 11.62 -3.89
C ILE A 84 7.24 12.39 -2.73
N ASP A 85 6.46 12.68 -1.69
CA ASP A 85 6.94 13.40 -0.51
C ASP A 85 7.96 12.56 0.29
N GLU A 86 7.76 11.25 0.40
CA GLU A 86 8.73 10.31 1.01
C GLU A 86 10.03 10.23 0.19
N LEU A 87 9.93 10.11 -1.14
CA LEU A 87 11.10 10.08 -2.04
C LEU A 87 11.96 11.35 -1.98
N LYS A 88 11.38 12.50 -1.61
CA LYS A 88 12.11 13.76 -1.44
C LYS A 88 12.84 13.87 -0.11
N GLN A 89 12.49 13.04 0.87
CA GLN A 89 13.12 13.02 2.20
C GLN A 89 14.29 12.02 2.28
N MET A 90 14.49 11.23 1.23
CA MET A 90 15.63 10.33 1.06
C MET A 90 16.80 11.07 0.39
#